data_AF-A0A4Y5YSU8-F1
#
_entry.id   AF-A0A4Y5YSU8-F1
#
_cell.length_a   1.000
_cell.length_b   1.000
_cell.length_c   1.000
_cell.angle_alpha   90.00
_cell.angle_beta   90.00
_cell.angle_gamma   90.00
#
_symmetry.space_group_name_H-M   'P 1'
#
loop_
_entity.id
_entity.type
_entity.pdbx_description
1 polymer ?
#
loop_
_entity_poly.entity_id
_entity_poly.type
_entity_poly.pdbx_seq_one_letter_code
_entity_poly.pdbx_strand_id
1 'polypeptide(L)'
;MTVEVRLPGPDGESHLYTVGRPEPAEATTTLIPISDDRAVRVFSNEIFTADEAAAIFYTYYLTDAVSQPYVLRELDLSNELSELR
;
A
#
# COMPACT_ATOMS: atom_id res chain seq x y z
N MET A 1 -6.61 3.09 -6.90
CA MET A 1 -6.78 2.43 -5.58
C MET A 1 -5.41 2.14 -5.00
N THR A 2 -5.34 1.77 -3.73
CA THR A 2 -4.09 1.42 -3.05
C THR A 2 -4.17 -0.04 -2.62
N VAL A 3 -3.02 -0.67 -2.39
CA VAL A 3 -2.93 -2.04 -1.87
C VAL A 3 -2.12 -2.01 -0.59
N GLU A 4 -2.71 -2.53 0.48
CA GLU A 4 -2.06 -2.71 1.77
C GLU A 4 -1.91 -4.20 2.06
N VAL A 5 -0.78 -4.59 2.65
CA VAL A 5 -0.49 -5.98 2.99
C VAL A 5 0.06 -6.05 4.41
N ARG A 6 -0.36 -7.08 5.16
CA ARG A 6 0.21 -7.39 6.46
C ARG A 6 1.24 -8.50 6.29
N LEU A 7 2.49 -8.23 6.66
CA LEU A 7 3.59 -9.19 6.54
C LEU A 7 4.40 -9.23 7.85
N PRO A 8 5.07 -10.34 8.18
CA PRO A 8 6.04 -10.36 9.26
C PRO A 8 7.19 -9.38 8.98
N GLY A 9 7.47 -8.49 9.92
CA GLY A 9 8.61 -7.59 9.87
C GLY A 9 9.91 -8.27 10.31
N PRO A 10 11.03 -7.54 10.32
CA PRO A 10 12.33 -8.05 10.77
C PRO A 10 12.35 -8.49 12.25
N ASP A 11 11.40 -8.00 13.04
CA ASP A 11 11.18 -8.33 14.45
C ASP A 11 10.32 -9.59 14.65
N GLY A 12 9.76 -10.17 13.58
CA GLY A 12 8.86 -11.32 13.61
C GLY A 12 7.40 -10.96 13.93
N GLU A 13 7.09 -9.69 14.19
CA GLU A 13 5.73 -9.22 14.42
C GLU A 13 5.04 -8.88 13.08
N SER A 14 3.71 -8.81 13.09
CA SER A 14 2.96 -8.41 11.89
C SER A 14 2.92 -6.89 11.73
N HIS A 15 3.45 -6.40 10.61
CA HIS A 15 3.44 -4.98 10.24
C HIS A 15 2.53 -4.74 9.03
N LEU A 16 2.02 -3.52 8.91
CA LEU A 16 1.20 -3.10 7.76
C LEU A 16 2.06 -2.29 6.78
N TYR A 17 2.00 -2.66 5.51
CA TYR A 17 2.75 -2.01 4.44
C TYR A 17 1.80 -1.53 3.35
N THR A 18 2.05 -0.34 2.80
CA THR A 18 1.54 0.05 1.48
C THR A 18 2.47 -0.50 0.40
N VAL A 19 1.90 -1.11 -0.63
CA VAL A 19 2.62 -1.61 -1.80
C VAL A 19 2.85 -0.47 -2.79
N GLY A 20 4.07 -0.34 -3.31
CA GLY A 20 4.42 0.61 -4.37
C GLY A 20 5.16 -0.06 -5.51
N ARG A 21 5.07 0.51 -6.71
CA ARG A 21 5.91 0.12 -7.86
C ARG A 21 7.37 0.53 -7.62
N PRO A 22 8.36 -0.11 -8.31
CA PRO A 22 9.77 0.12 -8.03
C PRO A 22 10.26 1.49 -8.51
N GLU A 23 9.51 2.21 -9.34
CA GLU A 23 9.88 3.56 -9.68
C GLU A 23 9.97 4.42 -8.41
N PRO A 24 10.98 5.31 -8.30
CA PRO A 24 11.07 6.22 -7.17
C PRO A 24 9.76 6.97 -7.02
N ALA A 25 9.22 6.99 -5.80
CA ALA A 25 8.13 7.88 -5.46
C ALA A 25 8.56 9.31 -5.80
N GLU A 26 7.83 9.99 -6.69
CA GLU A 26 7.96 11.43 -6.80
C GLU A 26 7.59 12.03 -5.43
N ALA A 27 8.20 13.16 -5.04
CA ALA A 27 7.87 13.83 -3.77
C ALA A 27 6.38 14.24 -3.68
N THR A 28 5.66 14.18 -4.80
CA THR A 28 4.23 14.44 -4.93
C THR A 28 3.42 13.30 -4.32
N THR A 29 2.54 13.64 -3.37
CA THR A 29 1.53 12.72 -2.81
C THR A 29 0.14 13.03 -3.36
N THR A 30 -0.71 12.01 -3.39
CA THR A 30 -2.12 12.10 -3.81
C THR A 30 -3.03 11.62 -2.69
N LEU A 31 -4.19 12.26 -2.52
CA LEU A 31 -5.23 11.80 -1.62
C LEU A 31 -6.18 10.84 -2.35
N ILE A 32 -6.29 9.62 -1.82
CA ILE A 32 -7.20 8.59 -2.32
C ILE A 32 -8.39 8.49 -1.35
N PRO A 33 -9.62 8.81 -1.80
CA PRO A 33 -10.80 8.70 -0.96
C PRO A 33 -11.04 7.26 -0.50
N ILE A 34 -11.36 7.09 0.78
CA ILE A 34 -11.76 5.81 1.39
C ILE A 34 -13.18 5.87 1.98
N SER A 35 -13.70 7.07 2.21
CA SER A 35 -15.10 7.37 2.58
C SER A 35 -15.50 8.73 1.99
N ASP A 36 -16.71 9.18 2.30
CA ASP A 36 -17.21 10.50 1.89
C ASP A 36 -16.35 11.65 2.43
N ASP A 37 -15.85 11.50 3.66
CA ASP A 37 -15.16 12.54 4.44
C ASP A 37 -13.68 12.24 4.70
N ARG A 38 -13.16 11.08 4.30
CA ARG A 38 -11.77 10.68 4.56
C ARG A 38 -11.02 10.20 3.33
N ALA A 39 -9.73 10.49 3.34
CA ALA A 39 -8.79 10.03 2.32
C ALA A 39 -7.48 9.55 2.97
N VAL A 40 -6.78 8.66 2.28
CA VAL A 40 -5.41 8.25 2.62
C VAL A 40 -4.44 8.96 1.69
N ARG A 41 -3.30 9.39 2.24
CA ARG A 41 -2.22 10.03 1.48
C ARG A 41 -1.22 8.99 1.03
N VAL A 42 -1.01 8.92 -0.28
CA VAL A 42 -0.12 7.93 -0.90
C VAL A 42 0.78 8.57 -1.95
N PHE A 43 1.89 7.90 -2.25
CA PHE A 43 2.77 8.29 -3.35
C PHE A 43 2.22 7.86 -4.70
N SER A 44 2.65 8.51 -5.78
CA SER A 44 2.19 8.20 -7.14
C SER A 44 2.45 6.75 -7.55
N ASN A 45 3.57 6.16 -7.10
CA ASN A 45 3.94 4.77 -7.35
C ASN A 45 3.08 3.76 -6.56
N GLU A 46 2.29 4.19 -5.57
CA GLU A 46 1.40 3.36 -4.73
C GLU A 46 -0.04 3.29 -5.27
N ILE A 47 -0.32 3.94 -6.40
CA ILE A 47 -1.67 4.01 -6.99
C ILE A 47 -1.80 2.97 -8.10
N PHE A 48 -2.69 2.00 -7.92
CA PHE A 48 -2.96 0.94 -8.88
C PHE A 48 -4.34 1.10 -9.54
N THR A 49 -4.43 0.58 -10.75
CA THR A 49 -5.70 0.21 -11.39
C THR A 49 -6.28 -1.05 -10.72
N ALA A 50 -7.56 -1.34 -10.99
CA ALA A 50 -8.20 -2.55 -10.47
C ALA A 50 -7.52 -3.83 -10.94
N ASP A 51 -7.13 -3.89 -12.22
CA ASP A 51 -6.49 -5.08 -12.80
C ASP A 51 -5.10 -5.33 -12.20
N GLU A 52 -4.30 -4.28 -11.98
CA GLU A 52 -3.00 -4.39 -11.30
C GLU A 52 -3.17 -4.85 -9.84
N ALA A 53 -4.12 -4.28 -9.11
CA ALA A 53 -4.40 -4.68 -7.73
C ALA A 53 -4.88 -6.14 -7.65
N ALA A 54 -5.73 -6.58 -8.59
CA ALA A 54 -6.19 -7.96 -8.67
C ALA A 54 -5.04 -8.93 -8.92
N ALA A 55 -4.06 -8.58 -9.76
CA ALA A 55 -2.87 -9.40 -9.99
C ALA A 55 -1.99 -9.53 -8.73
N ILE A 56 -1.82 -8.44 -7.97
CA ILE A 56 -1.11 -8.46 -6.68
C ILE A 56 -1.83 -9.38 -5.69
N PHE A 57 -3.15 -9.21 -5.54
CA PHE A 57 -3.96 -10.02 -4.63
C PHE A 57 -3.93 -11.51 -4.99
N TYR A 58 -4.11 -11.84 -6.27
CA TYR A 58 -4.09 -13.22 -6.73
C TYR A 58 -2.73 -13.89 -6.51
N THR A 59 -1.65 -13.16 -6.73
CA THR A 59 -0.28 -13.65 -6.45
C THR A 59 -0.09 -13.90 -4.96
N TYR A 60 -0.45 -12.92 -4.11
CA TYR A 60 -0.37 -13.07 -2.66
C TYR A 60 -1.20 -14.26 -2.16
N TYR A 61 -2.41 -14.46 -2.68
CA TYR A 61 -3.25 -15.60 -2.33
C TYR A 61 -2.59 -16.96 -2.64
N LEU A 62 -1.83 -17.05 -3.73
CA LEU A 62 -1.16 -18.29 -4.14
C LEU A 62 0.17 -18.54 -3.42
N THR A 63 0.91 -17.48 -3.09
CA THR A 63 2.31 -17.60 -2.66
C THR A 63 2.59 -17.04 -1.27
N ASP A 64 1.61 -16.39 -0.63
CA ASP A 64 1.74 -15.63 0.61
C ASP A 64 2.85 -14.55 0.52
N ALA A 65 3.07 -14.03 -0.70
CA ALA A 65 4.14 -13.08 -0.98
C ALA A 65 3.72 -12.03 -2.00
N VAL A 66 4.13 -10.78 -1.76
CA VAL A 66 4.06 -9.71 -2.76
C VAL A 66 5.19 -9.94 -3.78
N SER A 67 4.86 -10.66 -4.85
CA SER A 67 5.86 -11.19 -5.80
C SER A 67 5.85 -10.38 -7.10
N GLN A 68 6.99 -9.78 -7.43
CA GLN A 68 7.34 -8.78 -8.48
C GLN A 68 8.06 -7.61 -7.80
N PRO A 69 8.80 -6.73 -8.51
CA PRO A 69 9.66 -5.73 -7.86
C PRO A 69 8.83 -4.59 -7.27
N TYR A 70 7.94 -4.89 -6.33
CA TYR A 70 7.24 -3.91 -5.53
C TYR A 70 8.12 -3.50 -4.36
N VAL A 71 7.98 -2.25 -3.96
CA VAL A 71 8.54 -1.71 -2.71
C VAL A 71 7.45 -1.70 -1.65
N LEU A 72 7.86 -1.86 -0.40
CA LEU A 72 6.96 -1.82 0.75
C LEU A 72 7.30 -0.60 1.60
N ARG A 73 6.31 0.27 1.82
CA ARG A 73 6.41 1.36 2.79
C ARG A 73 5.60 1.00 4.02
N GLU A 74 6.28 0.89 5.15
CA GLU A 74 5.65 0.60 6.43
C GLU A 74 4.71 1.73 6.86
N LEU A 75 3.57 1.37 7.42
CA LEU A 75 2.59 2.29 7.99
C LEU A 75 2.71 2.27 9.51
N ASP A 76 2.96 3.44 10.10
CA ASP A 76 2.96 3.60 11.55
C ASP A 76 1.52 3.61 12.09
N LEU A 77 1.08 2.46 12.60
CA LEU A 77 -0.26 2.25 13.15
C LEU A 77 -0.50 3.03 14.46
N SER A 78 0.52 3.66 15.03
CA SER A 78 0.38 4.55 16.19
C SER A 78 -0.22 5.90 15.81
N ASN A 79 -0.25 6.23 14.51
CA ASN A 79 -0.78 7.47 13.96
C ASN A 79 -2.07 7.24 13.17
N GLU A 80 -2.86 8.30 13.04
CA GLU A 80 -4.02 8.30 12.15
C GLU A 80 -3.55 8.29 10.69
N LEU A 81 -3.89 7.24 9.95
CA LEU A 81 -3.39 7.01 8.58
C LEU A 81 -4.21 7.71 7.49
N SER A 82 -5.37 8.24 7.85
CA SER A 82 -6.26 8.96 6.94
C SER A 82 -6.59 10.35 7.47
N GLU A 83 -6.77 11.29 6.57
CA GLU A 83 -7.07 12.68 6.85
C GLU A 83 -8.46 13.06 6.32
N LEU A 84 -8.99 14.19 6.79
CA LEU A 84 -10.23 14.74 6.27
C LEU A 84 -10.04 15.16 4.81
N ARG A 85 -11.02 14.82 3.98
CA ARG A 85 -11.01 15.07 2.54
C ARG A 85 -11.42 16.49 2.17
#